data_AF-A0AAW1X159-F1
#
_entry.id   AF-A0AAW1X159-F1
#
_cell.length_a   1.000
_cell.length_b   1.000
_cell.length_c   1.000
_cell.angle_alpha   90.00
_cell.angle_beta   90.00
_cell.angle_gamma   90.00
#
_symmetry.space_group_name_H-M   'P 1'
#
loop_
_entity.id
_entity.type
_entity.pdbx_description
1 polymer ?
#
loop_
_entity_poly.entity_id
_entity_poly.type
_entity_poly.pdbx_seq_one_letter_code
_entity_poly.pdbx_strand_id
1 'polypeptide(L)'
;MVKTISFLTWHPTQKSWRNLRPFTFGCKISKEQFSVLWTNSDVSVIFGKELKKMYCFFSYDSIEYKLELPSETICRIELHRPRGQFAKFLLFQLHGSPRIYKKDVTVASDWVREVDFTPSCCIGQSSSLCLELPFKCALPDLQKSFVHYNENAGRFVLQRGNTFSSKSALVPILAPPLGIDLPFKILFKINSLVQHGCIPGEALDFNFYCLVDPTR
;
A
#
# COMPACT_ATOMS: atom_id res chain seq x y z
N MET A 1 -17.97 -8.96 -17.04
CA MET A 1 -19.28 -8.58 -16.45
C MET A 1 -18.98 -7.85 -15.15
N VAL A 2 -19.12 -6.51 -15.15
CA VAL A 2 -18.80 -5.66 -13.99
C VAL A 2 -19.91 -5.85 -12.96
N LYS A 3 -19.61 -6.46 -11.81
CA LYS A 3 -20.55 -6.52 -10.69
C LYS A 3 -20.49 -5.20 -9.92
N THR A 4 -21.49 -4.35 -10.12
CA THR A 4 -21.72 -3.17 -9.28
C THR A 4 -22.00 -3.64 -7.86
N ILE A 5 -21.10 -3.35 -6.92
CA ILE A 5 -21.28 -3.73 -5.52
C ILE A 5 -22.38 -2.84 -4.92
N SER A 6 -23.56 -3.41 -4.68
CA SER A 6 -24.68 -2.75 -4.00
C SER A 6 -24.52 -2.87 -2.48
N PHE A 7 -24.22 -1.76 -1.80
CA PHE A 7 -24.22 -1.69 -0.33
C PHE A 7 -25.53 -1.05 0.17
N LEU A 8 -26.22 -1.75 1.07
CA LEU A 8 -27.42 -1.31 1.81
C LEU A 8 -27.12 -0.11 2.73
N THR A 9 -28.07 0.84 2.72
CA THR A 9 -28.37 1.96 3.64
C THR A 9 -27.22 2.64 4.40
N TRP A 10 -26.91 3.86 3.93
CA TRP A 10 -25.85 4.75 4.39
C TRP A 10 -26.29 5.68 5.53
N HIS A 11 -25.42 5.90 6.52
CA HIS A 11 -25.54 7.03 7.44
C HIS A 11 -24.96 8.31 6.81
N PRO A 12 -25.61 9.49 6.92
CA PRO A 12 -25.28 10.68 6.11
C PRO A 12 -23.96 11.40 6.45
N THR A 13 -23.20 10.95 7.46
CA THR A 13 -22.07 11.71 8.03
C THR A 13 -20.68 11.21 7.63
N GLN A 14 -20.55 10.13 6.84
CA GLN A 14 -19.25 9.61 6.40
C GLN A 14 -18.93 10.01 4.95
N LYS A 15 -17.77 10.66 4.74
CA LYS A 15 -17.22 10.90 3.40
C LYS A 15 -16.77 9.57 2.80
N SER A 16 -17.23 9.29 1.59
CA SER A 16 -16.83 8.12 0.82
C SER A 16 -16.44 8.47 -0.60
N TRP A 17 -15.48 7.71 -1.12
CA TRP A 17 -15.04 7.80 -2.49
C TRP A 17 -15.39 6.49 -3.19
N ARG A 18 -16.10 6.59 -4.31
CA ARG A 18 -16.51 5.44 -5.13
C ARG A 18 -15.86 5.56 -6.51
N ASN A 19 -15.61 4.41 -7.13
CA ASN A 19 -15.03 4.30 -8.48
C ASN A 19 -13.73 5.09 -8.60
N LEU A 20 -12.86 4.96 -7.60
CA LEU A 20 -11.56 5.60 -7.65
C LEU A 20 -10.66 4.91 -8.68
N ARG A 21 -9.79 5.72 -9.26
CA ARG A 21 -8.68 5.33 -10.12
C ARG A 21 -7.63 4.53 -9.32
N PRO A 22 -6.63 3.91 -9.98
CA PRO A 22 -5.98 2.73 -9.43
C PRO A 22 -5.50 2.89 -7.98
N PHE A 23 -5.87 1.90 -7.18
CA PHE A 23 -5.38 1.65 -5.84
C PHE A 23 -4.12 0.79 -5.96
N THR A 24 -3.03 1.25 -5.37
CA THR A 24 -1.71 0.69 -5.65
C THR A 24 -0.89 0.48 -4.39
N PHE A 25 -0.36 -0.74 -4.22
CA PHE A 25 0.62 -1.09 -3.21
C PHE A 25 2.04 -1.01 -3.77
N GLY A 26 2.97 -0.53 -2.94
CA GLY A 26 4.39 -0.53 -3.27
C GLY A 26 5.23 0.32 -2.32
N CYS A 27 6.26 0.96 -2.86
CA CYS A 27 7.28 1.65 -2.07
C CYS A 27 7.59 3.04 -2.64
N LYS A 28 7.71 4.04 -1.76
CA LYS A 28 8.24 5.34 -2.16
C LYS A 28 9.76 5.24 -2.33
N ILE A 29 10.25 5.52 -3.53
CA ILE A 29 11.70 5.49 -3.84
C ILE A 29 12.33 6.86 -3.57
N SER A 30 11.64 7.93 -3.96
CA SER A 30 12.10 9.31 -3.78
C SER A 30 10.91 10.24 -3.58
N LYS A 31 11.15 11.55 -3.43
CA LYS A 31 10.08 12.55 -3.33
C LYS A 31 9.15 12.54 -4.55
N GLU A 32 9.66 12.14 -5.72
CA GLU A 32 8.96 12.25 -7.01
C GLU A 32 8.60 10.88 -7.63
N GLN A 33 9.03 9.78 -7.01
CA GLN A 33 8.91 8.44 -7.60
C GLN A 33 8.35 7.43 -6.62
N PHE A 34 7.38 6.68 -7.12
CA PHE A 34 6.73 5.57 -6.41
C PHE A 34 6.85 4.29 -7.23
N SER A 35 7.38 3.25 -6.60
CA SER A 35 7.45 1.90 -7.17
C SER A 35 6.16 1.14 -6.94
N VAL A 36 5.58 0.62 -8.01
CA VAL A 36 4.31 -0.10 -8.01
C VAL A 36 4.58 -1.60 -8.02
N LEU A 37 4.18 -2.30 -6.94
CA LEU A 37 4.27 -3.76 -6.84
C LEU A 37 2.95 -4.45 -7.19
N TRP A 38 1.83 -3.82 -6.87
CA TRP A 38 0.50 -4.35 -7.21
C TRP A 38 -0.51 -3.22 -7.36
N THR A 39 -1.41 -3.34 -8.33
CA THR A 39 -2.46 -2.36 -8.61
C THR A 39 -3.79 -3.05 -8.83
N ASN A 40 -4.87 -2.41 -8.37
CA ASN A 40 -6.23 -2.75 -8.74
C ASN A 40 -7.07 -1.50 -9.01
N SER A 41 -8.13 -1.65 -9.78
CA SER A 41 -9.07 -0.58 -10.10
C SER A 41 -10.39 -0.76 -9.36
N ASP A 42 -11.32 0.18 -9.53
CA ASP A 42 -12.69 0.10 -9.01
C ASP A 42 -12.77 -0.08 -7.48
N VAL A 43 -11.86 0.60 -6.78
CA VAL A 43 -11.82 0.61 -5.31
C VAL A 43 -12.80 1.65 -4.76
N SER A 44 -13.52 1.26 -3.72
CA SER A 44 -14.30 2.15 -2.87
C SER A 44 -13.56 2.40 -1.56
N VAL A 45 -13.39 3.66 -1.19
CA VAL A 45 -12.69 4.07 0.03
C VAL A 45 -13.65 4.79 0.95
N ILE A 46 -13.67 4.38 2.22
CA ILE A 46 -14.53 4.93 3.25
C ILE A 46 -13.67 5.31 4.45
N PHE A 47 -13.86 6.51 4.97
CA PHE A 47 -13.24 6.90 6.23
C PHE A 47 -14.20 6.66 7.39
N GLY A 48 -13.69 6.02 8.43
CA GLY A 48 -14.34 5.90 9.72
C GLY A 48 -14.49 7.26 10.41
N LYS A 49 -15.24 7.27 11.50
CA LYS A 49 -15.43 8.46 12.35
C LYS A 49 -14.06 9.04 12.75
N GLU A 50 -13.95 10.37 12.71
CA GLU A 50 -12.72 11.12 13.05
C GLU A 50 -11.48 10.71 12.23
N LEU A 51 -11.67 10.05 11.08
CA LEU A 51 -10.59 9.49 10.25
C LEU A 51 -9.69 8.47 10.97
N LYS A 52 -10.18 7.87 12.07
CA LYS A 52 -9.45 6.85 12.87
C LYS A 52 -9.17 5.56 12.10
N LYS A 53 -9.95 5.29 11.06
CA LYS A 53 -9.79 4.12 10.19
C LYS A 53 -10.10 4.50 8.76
N MET A 54 -9.38 3.91 7.82
CA MET A 54 -9.72 3.89 6.41
C MET A 54 -10.08 2.47 6.02
N TYR A 55 -11.14 2.32 5.25
CA TYR A 55 -11.57 1.06 4.68
C TYR A 55 -11.47 1.13 3.17
N CYS A 56 -10.91 0.10 2.55
CA CYS A 56 -10.92 -0.05 1.09
C CYS A 56 -11.66 -1.33 0.73
N PHE A 57 -12.59 -1.22 -0.20
CA PHE A 57 -13.39 -2.33 -0.71
C PHE A 57 -13.19 -2.45 -2.20
N PHE A 58 -12.91 -3.65 -2.70
CA PHE A 58 -12.72 -3.92 -4.11
C PHE A 58 -12.93 -5.40 -4.40
N SER A 59 -13.03 -5.75 -5.68
CA SER A 59 -13.02 -7.14 -6.13
C SER A 59 -11.69 -7.48 -6.78
N TYR A 60 -11.22 -8.70 -6.58
CA TYR A 60 -10.05 -9.27 -7.23
C TYR A 60 -10.28 -10.77 -7.42
N ASP A 61 -10.01 -11.31 -8.61
CA ASP A 61 -10.29 -12.71 -8.97
C ASP A 61 -11.71 -13.19 -8.60
N SER A 62 -12.71 -12.33 -8.85
CA SER A 62 -14.13 -12.56 -8.52
C SER A 62 -14.46 -12.69 -7.02
N ILE A 63 -13.50 -12.40 -6.14
CA ILE A 63 -13.67 -12.36 -4.68
C ILE A 63 -13.72 -10.90 -4.23
N GLU A 64 -14.60 -10.59 -3.28
CA GLU A 64 -14.64 -9.28 -2.64
C GLU A 64 -13.66 -9.22 -1.47
N TYR A 65 -12.88 -8.14 -1.41
CA TYR A 65 -11.90 -7.88 -0.37
C TYR A 65 -12.22 -6.59 0.37
N LYS A 66 -11.87 -6.58 1.66
CA LYS A 66 -11.89 -5.42 2.53
C LYS A 66 -10.52 -5.26 3.17
N LEU A 67 -9.95 -4.07 3.02
CA LEU A 67 -8.77 -3.64 3.77
C LEU A 67 -9.22 -2.68 4.87
N GLU A 68 -8.67 -2.85 6.07
CA GLU A 68 -8.79 -1.91 7.16
C GLU A 68 -7.39 -1.36 7.49
N LEU A 69 -7.25 -0.03 7.37
CA LEU A 69 -6.06 0.73 7.75
C LEU A 69 -6.41 1.65 8.92
N PRO A 70 -6.10 1.24 10.17
CA PRO A 70 -6.20 2.11 11.33
C PRO A 70 -5.22 3.29 11.23
N SER A 71 -5.59 4.45 11.73
CA SER A 71 -4.78 5.67 11.66
C SER A 71 -3.40 5.50 12.31
N GLU A 72 -3.31 4.69 13.37
CA GLU A 72 -2.06 4.35 14.08
C GLU A 72 -1.07 3.55 13.23
N THR A 73 -1.52 2.92 12.14
CA THR A 73 -0.64 2.22 11.19
C THR A 73 -0.07 3.13 10.12
N ILE A 74 -0.56 4.38 10.03
CA ILE A 74 -0.16 5.36 9.02
C ILE A 74 0.90 6.28 9.63
N CYS A 75 2.14 6.18 9.15
CA CYS A 75 3.25 7.05 9.57
C CYS A 75 3.07 8.48 9.07
N ARG A 76 2.70 8.60 7.80
CA ARG A 76 2.72 9.85 7.05
C ARG A 76 1.76 9.77 5.88
N ILE A 77 1.13 10.90 5.58
CA ILE A 77 0.29 11.07 4.41
C ILE A 77 0.90 12.16 3.53
N GLU A 78 1.02 11.89 2.23
CA GLU A 78 1.47 12.86 1.26
C GLU A 78 0.45 13.01 0.15
N LEU A 79 0.02 14.24 -0.11
CA LEU A 79 -0.83 14.56 -1.24
C LEU A 79 -0.01 15.19 -2.35
N HIS A 80 0.16 14.45 -3.44
CA HIS A 80 0.84 14.90 -4.64
C HIS A 80 -0.17 15.42 -5.66
N ARG A 81 0.01 16.67 -6.10
CA ARG A 81 -0.78 17.32 -7.17
C ARG A 81 0.13 17.76 -8.31
N PRO A 82 0.58 16.83 -9.17
CA PRO A 82 1.51 17.17 -10.24
C PRO A 82 0.89 18.19 -11.21
N ARG A 83 1.66 19.22 -11.56
CA ARG A 83 1.21 20.26 -12.49
C ARG A 83 0.88 19.65 -13.86
N GLY A 84 -0.22 20.09 -14.45
CA GLY A 84 -0.66 19.64 -15.78
C GLY A 84 -1.29 18.25 -15.82
N GLN A 85 -1.49 17.59 -14.67
CA GLN A 85 -2.19 16.30 -14.61
C GLN A 85 -3.62 16.46 -14.07
N PHE A 86 -4.55 15.66 -14.61
CA PHE A 86 -5.93 15.59 -14.13
C PHE A 86 -6.13 14.61 -12.96
N ALA A 87 -5.03 14.04 -12.46
CA ALA A 87 -5.00 13.17 -11.31
C ALA A 87 -4.19 13.81 -10.18
N LYS A 88 -4.51 13.43 -8.95
CA LYS A 88 -3.70 13.66 -7.77
C LYS A 88 -3.51 12.34 -7.06
N PHE A 89 -2.40 12.21 -6.34
CA PHE A 89 -2.02 10.96 -5.69
C PHE A 89 -2.00 11.17 -4.19
N LEU A 90 -2.76 10.36 -3.48
CA LEU A 90 -2.76 10.34 -2.03
C LEU A 90 -1.97 9.11 -1.55
N LEU A 91 -0.78 9.38 -1.04
CA LEU A 91 0.17 8.37 -0.59
C LEU A 91 0.10 8.23 0.93
N PHE A 92 -0.09 7.01 1.39
CA PHE A 92 -0.05 6.61 2.79
C PHE A 92 1.21 5.78 3.01
N GLN A 93 2.16 6.31 3.76
CA GLN A 93 3.30 5.53 4.23
C GLN A 93 2.91 4.81 5.51
N LEU A 94 3.14 3.50 5.56
CA LEU A 94 2.65 2.62 6.62
C LEU A 94 3.80 2.14 7.52
N HIS A 95 3.53 1.97 8.82
CA HIS A 95 4.44 1.27 9.73
C HIS A 95 4.15 -0.23 9.81
N GLY A 96 2.97 -0.65 9.35
CA GLY A 96 2.51 -2.03 9.41
C GLY A 96 1.53 -2.35 8.29
N SER A 97 1.37 -3.63 8.01
CA SER A 97 0.48 -4.12 6.96
C SER A 97 -0.99 -3.82 7.28
N PRO A 98 -1.83 -3.47 6.27
CA PRO A 98 -3.27 -3.38 6.47
C PRO A 98 -3.86 -4.68 6.98
N ARG A 99 -4.98 -4.60 7.71
CA ARG A 99 -5.77 -5.81 8.02
C ARG A 99 -6.57 -6.20 6.79
N ILE A 100 -6.31 -7.40 6.28
CA ILE A 100 -6.91 -7.90 5.05
C ILE A 100 -8.02 -8.89 5.38
N TYR A 101 -9.15 -8.74 4.70
CA TYR A 101 -10.29 -9.63 4.79
C TYR A 101 -10.79 -9.98 3.40
N LYS A 102 -11.22 -11.24 3.22
CA LYS A 102 -11.97 -11.70 2.05
C LYS A 102 -13.39 -12.04 2.46
N LYS A 103 -14.35 -11.82 1.56
CA LYS A 103 -15.74 -12.19 1.79
C LYS A 103 -15.93 -13.67 1.54
N ASP A 104 -16.46 -14.38 2.54
CA ASP A 104 -16.84 -15.77 2.39
C ASP A 104 -18.21 -15.87 1.70
N VAL A 105 -18.25 -16.58 0.58
CA VAL A 105 -19.46 -16.77 -0.22
C VAL A 105 -20.31 -17.93 0.31
N THR A 106 -19.72 -18.81 1.13
CA THR A 106 -20.35 -20.05 1.62
C THR A 106 -21.06 -19.89 2.95
N VAL A 107 -20.60 -18.98 3.81
CA VAL A 107 -21.19 -18.74 5.15
C VAL A 107 -21.65 -17.29 5.22
N ALA A 108 -22.95 -17.06 4.99
CA ALA A 108 -23.69 -15.83 5.30
C ALA A 108 -22.94 -14.48 5.15
N SER A 109 -22.15 -14.27 4.10
CA SER A 109 -21.45 -13.01 3.81
C SER A 109 -20.50 -12.50 4.91
N ASP A 110 -19.88 -13.40 5.68
CA ASP A 110 -18.90 -13.00 6.70
C ASP A 110 -17.53 -12.64 6.11
N TRP A 111 -16.81 -11.76 6.80
CA TRP A 111 -15.45 -11.34 6.44
C TRP A 111 -14.42 -12.22 7.15
N VAL A 112 -13.68 -13.03 6.40
CA VAL A 112 -12.63 -13.90 6.93
C VAL A 112 -11.27 -13.22 6.78
N ARG A 113 -10.41 -13.30 7.80
CA ARG A 113 -9.05 -12.75 7.74
C ARG A 113 -8.23 -13.43 6.65
N GLU A 114 -7.47 -12.61 5.94
CA GLU A 114 -6.48 -13.05 4.95
C GLU A 114 -5.12 -12.42 5.29
N VAL A 115 -4.04 -13.04 4.84
CA VAL A 115 -2.67 -12.56 5.08
C VAL A 115 -2.20 -11.67 3.93
N ASP A 116 -2.26 -12.19 2.71
CA ASP A 116 -1.93 -11.48 1.47
C ASP A 116 -2.56 -12.24 0.29
N PHE A 117 -3.40 -11.57 -0.50
CA PHE A 117 -4.03 -12.17 -1.68
C PHE A 117 -3.24 -11.89 -2.97
N THR A 118 -2.20 -11.07 -2.91
CA THR A 118 -1.46 -10.64 -4.09
C THR A 118 -0.44 -11.70 -4.52
N PRO A 119 -0.21 -11.86 -5.84
CA PRO A 119 0.86 -12.70 -6.33
C PRO A 119 2.21 -12.27 -5.72
N SER A 120 3.04 -13.24 -5.33
CA SER A 120 4.37 -13.01 -4.76
C SER A 120 4.39 -12.16 -3.48
N CYS A 121 3.28 -12.07 -2.74
CA CYS A 121 3.20 -11.34 -1.47
C CYS A 121 3.58 -9.85 -1.60
N CYS A 122 3.06 -9.17 -2.63
CA CYS A 122 3.35 -7.75 -2.89
C CYS A 122 2.93 -6.83 -1.72
N ILE A 123 1.86 -7.15 -0.98
CA ILE A 123 1.43 -6.31 0.15
C ILE A 123 2.46 -6.40 1.28
N GLY A 124 2.92 -7.62 1.60
CA GLY A 124 3.97 -7.81 2.60
C GLY A 124 5.33 -7.19 2.24
N GLN A 125 5.56 -6.89 0.95
CA GLN A 125 6.74 -6.19 0.45
C GLN A 125 6.52 -4.67 0.31
N SER A 126 5.32 -4.18 0.54
CA SER A 126 4.99 -2.77 0.39
C SER A 126 5.11 -2.03 1.71
N SER A 127 5.75 -0.87 1.69
CA SER A 127 5.79 0.06 2.82
C SER A 127 4.77 1.20 2.67
N SER A 128 4.04 1.24 1.56
CA SER A 128 3.16 2.34 1.22
C SER A 128 1.98 1.92 0.35
N LEU A 129 0.90 2.68 0.49
CA LEU A 129 -0.32 2.58 -0.30
C LEU A 129 -0.57 3.91 -1.02
N CYS A 130 -0.85 3.87 -2.31
CA CYS A 130 -1.16 5.04 -3.12
C CYS A 130 -2.55 4.94 -3.74
N LEU A 131 -3.35 6.00 -3.56
CA LEU A 131 -4.64 6.19 -4.24
C LEU A 131 -4.47 7.22 -5.36
N GLU A 132 -4.79 6.84 -6.59
CA GLU A 132 -4.99 7.81 -7.66
C GLU A 132 -6.42 8.37 -7.60
N LEU A 133 -6.54 9.69 -7.52
CA LEU A 133 -7.81 10.40 -7.38
C LEU A 133 -8.00 11.39 -8.52
N PRO A 134 -9.22 11.57 -9.05
CA PRO A 134 -9.50 12.68 -9.93
C PRO A 134 -9.15 14.02 -9.26
N PHE A 135 -8.60 14.97 -10.03
CA PHE A 135 -8.16 16.27 -9.50
C PHE A 135 -9.24 16.97 -8.66
N LYS A 136 -10.49 16.96 -9.14
CA LYS A 136 -11.67 17.58 -8.52
C LYS A 136 -12.26 16.80 -7.33
N CYS A 137 -11.76 15.60 -7.02
CA CYS A 137 -12.27 14.78 -5.91
C CYS A 137 -12.12 15.51 -4.58
N ALA A 138 -13.19 15.66 -3.79
CA ALA A 138 -13.10 16.32 -2.48
C ALA A 138 -12.41 15.40 -1.46
N LEU A 139 -11.41 15.94 -0.74
CA LEU A 139 -10.74 15.23 0.33
C LEU A 139 -11.33 15.60 1.71
N PRO A 140 -11.30 14.71 2.72
CA PRO A 140 -11.46 15.14 4.10
C PRO A 140 -10.29 16.06 4.50
N ASP A 141 -10.44 16.76 5.61
CA ASP A 141 -9.39 17.62 6.15
C ASP A 141 -8.31 16.75 6.81
N LEU A 142 -7.43 16.18 5.99
CA LEU A 142 -6.39 15.26 6.42
C LEU A 142 -5.34 15.96 7.30
N GLN A 143 -5.11 17.25 7.08
CA GLN A 143 -4.14 18.02 7.87
C GLN A 143 -4.57 18.14 9.33
N LYS A 144 -5.86 18.30 9.61
CA LYS A 144 -6.36 18.33 11.00
C LYS A 144 -6.31 16.97 11.70
N SER A 145 -6.41 15.88 10.95
CA SER A 145 -6.47 14.53 11.51
C SER A 145 -5.12 13.81 11.58
N PHE A 146 -4.12 14.25 10.80
CA PHE A 146 -2.81 13.59 10.72
C PHE A 146 -1.67 14.61 10.88
N VAL A 147 -0.86 14.43 11.92
CA VAL A 147 0.26 15.33 12.26
C VAL A 147 1.32 15.36 11.16
N HIS A 148 1.59 14.22 10.51
CA HIS A 148 2.58 14.09 9.44
C HIS A 148 1.91 14.10 8.06
N TYR A 149 1.18 15.18 7.77
CA TYR A 149 0.58 15.43 6.46
C TYR A 149 1.43 16.45 5.68
N ASN A 150 1.75 16.14 4.42
CA ASN A 150 2.44 17.06 3.51
C ASN A 150 1.75 17.14 2.15
N GLU A 151 1.85 18.30 1.50
CA GLU A 151 1.40 18.49 0.13
C GLU A 151 2.57 18.81 -0.79
N ASN A 152 2.58 18.22 -1.99
CA ASN A 152 3.62 18.44 -2.99
C ASN A 152 2.98 18.75 -4.35
N ALA A 153 3.37 19.87 -4.96
CA ALA A 153 2.96 20.24 -6.32
C ALA A 153 4.01 19.85 -7.39
N GLY A 154 5.07 19.16 -6.98
CA GLY A 154 6.15 18.70 -7.84
C GLY A 154 5.72 17.56 -8.76
N ARG A 155 6.68 17.10 -9.58
CA ARG A 155 6.48 15.90 -10.39
C ARG A 155 6.28 14.70 -9.46
N PHE A 156 5.34 13.83 -9.80
CA PHE A 156 5.17 12.54 -9.15
C PHE A 156 4.84 11.49 -10.19
N VAL A 157 5.57 10.38 -10.18
CA VAL A 157 5.46 9.31 -11.17
C VAL A 157 5.32 7.97 -10.46
N LEU A 158 4.32 7.21 -10.89
CA LEU A 158 4.18 5.80 -10.55
C LEU A 158 4.91 5.00 -11.63
N GLN A 159 5.87 4.18 -11.21
CA GLN A 159 6.63 3.31 -12.10
C GLN A 159 6.48 1.86 -11.67
N ARG A 160 6.50 0.93 -12.63
CA ARG A 160 6.43 -0.49 -12.32
C ARG A 160 7.68 -0.92 -11.56
N GLY A 161 7.49 -1.51 -10.39
CA GLY A 161 8.54 -2.08 -9.55
C GLY A 161 8.71 -3.58 -9.77
N ASN A 162 9.71 -4.14 -9.08
CA ASN A 162 9.96 -5.57 -9.01
C ASN A 162 9.86 -6.03 -7.55
N THR A 163 9.26 -7.21 -7.34
CA THR A 163 9.33 -7.89 -6.04
C THR A 163 10.77 -8.32 -5.76
N PHE A 164 11.18 -8.22 -4.51
CA PHE A 164 12.55 -8.43 -4.04
C PHE A 164 12.66 -9.50 -2.94
N SER A 165 11.53 -10.06 -2.49
CA SER A 165 11.53 -11.22 -1.60
C SER A 165 11.55 -12.54 -2.35
N SER A 166 12.18 -13.55 -1.74
CA SER A 166 12.00 -14.96 -2.11
C SER A 166 10.54 -15.40 -1.98
N LYS A 167 10.15 -16.44 -2.72
CA LYS A 167 8.85 -17.12 -2.55
C LYS A 167 8.86 -17.91 -1.23
N SER A 168 8.59 -17.23 -0.11
CA SER A 168 8.32 -17.87 1.18
C SER A 168 6.84 -17.72 1.49
N ALA A 169 6.21 -18.81 1.94
CA ALA A 169 4.77 -18.85 2.24
C ALA A 169 4.40 -18.12 3.55
N LEU A 170 5.39 -17.80 4.40
CA LEU A 170 5.13 -17.29 5.75
C LEU A 170 5.43 -15.79 5.90
N VAL A 171 6.51 -15.30 5.30
CA VAL A 171 6.91 -13.88 5.34
C VAL A 171 7.73 -13.57 4.09
N PRO A 172 7.55 -12.43 3.42
CA PRO A 172 8.49 -11.96 2.42
C PRO A 172 9.86 -11.78 3.09
N ILE A 173 10.78 -12.71 2.82
CA ILE A 173 12.18 -12.61 3.24
C ILE A 173 12.97 -12.16 2.03
N LEU A 174 13.73 -11.07 2.20
CA LEU A 174 14.66 -10.57 1.19
C LEU A 174 15.59 -11.67 0.72
N ALA A 175 15.74 -11.82 -0.59
CA ALA A 175 16.68 -12.75 -1.18
C ALA A 175 17.91 -11.98 -1.67
N PRO A 176 19.10 -12.19 -1.06
CA PRO A 176 20.33 -11.66 -1.62
C PRO A 176 20.56 -12.15 -3.06
N PRO A 177 21.26 -11.36 -3.89
CA PRO A 177 21.74 -11.82 -5.18
C PRO A 177 22.55 -13.11 -5.08
N LEU A 178 22.53 -13.90 -6.16
CA LEU A 178 23.29 -15.14 -6.25
C LEU A 178 24.78 -14.89 -5.96
N GLY A 179 25.37 -15.69 -5.08
CA GLY A 179 26.77 -15.57 -4.66
C GLY A 179 26.99 -14.71 -3.42
N ILE A 180 25.95 -14.14 -2.81
CA ILE A 180 26.03 -13.48 -1.51
C ILE A 180 25.28 -14.31 -0.47
N ASP A 181 25.99 -14.75 0.57
CA ASP A 181 25.41 -15.44 1.72
C ASP A 181 25.56 -14.59 2.97
N LEU A 182 24.47 -13.92 3.37
CA LEU A 182 24.47 -13.09 4.57
C LEU A 182 23.89 -13.84 5.77
N PRO A 183 24.48 -13.67 6.98
CA PRO A 183 23.87 -14.16 8.20
C PRO A 183 22.44 -13.65 8.37
N PHE A 184 21.54 -14.53 8.83
CA PHE A 184 20.12 -14.21 9.01
C PHE A 184 19.88 -12.92 9.81
N LYS A 185 20.69 -12.65 10.84
CA LYS A 185 20.59 -11.41 11.65
C LYS A 185 20.71 -10.13 10.82
N ILE A 186 21.49 -10.14 9.74
CA ILE A 186 21.67 -9.00 8.84
C ILE A 186 20.48 -8.92 7.90
N LEU A 187 20.09 -10.03 7.27
CA LEU A 187 18.90 -10.11 6.43
C LEU A 187 17.64 -9.64 7.13
N PHE A 188 17.45 -10.05 8.39
CA PHE A 188 16.33 -9.63 9.21
C PHE A 188 16.29 -8.11 9.43
N LYS A 189 17.45 -7.49 9.69
CA LYS A 189 17.55 -6.03 9.84
C LYS A 189 17.26 -5.30 8.53
N ILE A 190 17.81 -5.76 7.41
CA ILE A 190 17.51 -5.18 6.10
C ILE A 190 16.00 -5.31 5.81
N ASN A 191 15.40 -6.48 6.08
CA ASN A 191 13.98 -6.72 5.89
C ASN A 191 13.12 -5.75 6.73
N SER A 192 13.50 -5.54 8.00
CA SER A 192 12.83 -4.57 8.87
C SER A 192 12.94 -3.14 8.31
N LEU A 193 14.11 -2.72 7.81
CA LEU A 193 14.27 -1.39 7.20
C LEU A 193 13.38 -1.21 5.97
N VAL A 194 13.21 -2.24 5.14
CA VAL A 194 12.30 -2.20 3.99
C VAL A 194 10.85 -2.13 4.43
N GLN A 195 10.43 -2.99 5.36
CA GLN A 195 9.06 -3.05 5.86
C GLN A 195 8.62 -1.75 6.53
N HIS A 196 9.53 -1.04 7.19
CA HIS A 196 9.25 0.28 7.78
C HIS A 196 9.45 1.44 6.78
N GLY A 197 9.75 1.16 5.51
CA GLY A 197 9.93 2.16 4.47
C GLY A 197 11.13 3.09 4.70
N CYS A 198 12.16 2.61 5.42
CA CYS A 198 13.42 3.33 5.62
C CYS A 198 14.30 3.26 4.37
N ILE A 199 14.28 2.12 3.67
CA ILE A 199 14.96 1.90 2.40
C ILE A 199 14.00 1.22 1.40
N PRO A 200 13.94 1.66 0.14
CA PRO A 200 13.16 0.98 -0.88
C PRO A 200 13.83 -0.34 -1.25
N GLY A 201 13.05 -1.37 -1.61
CA GLY A 201 13.61 -2.65 -2.03
C GLY A 201 14.46 -2.54 -3.30
N GLU A 202 14.16 -1.56 -4.16
CA GLU A 202 14.93 -1.24 -5.36
C GLU A 202 16.35 -0.74 -5.07
N ALA A 203 16.63 -0.28 -3.84
CA ALA A 203 17.98 0.10 -3.42
C ALA A 203 18.83 -1.10 -2.96
N LEU A 204 18.24 -2.31 -2.87
CA LEU A 204 18.92 -3.52 -2.42
C LEU A 204 19.63 -4.21 -3.60
N ASP A 205 20.58 -3.51 -4.21
CA ASP A 205 21.39 -4.05 -5.30
C ASP A 205 22.59 -4.86 -4.79
N PHE A 206 23.35 -5.46 -5.72
CA PHE A 206 24.55 -6.22 -5.39
C PHE A 206 25.54 -5.42 -4.53
N ASN A 207 25.72 -4.13 -4.80
CA ASN A 207 26.64 -3.28 -4.06
C ASN A 207 26.19 -3.08 -2.61
N PHE A 208 24.90 -2.83 -2.40
CA PHE A 208 24.33 -2.73 -1.05
C PHE A 208 24.62 -4.00 -0.24
N TYR A 209 24.35 -5.17 -0.82
CA TYR A 209 24.58 -6.45 -0.15
C TYR A 209 26.08 -6.71 0.14
N CYS A 210 26.99 -6.31 -0.76
CA CYS A 210 28.42 -6.36 -0.50
C CYS A 210 28.88 -5.43 0.63
N LEU A 211 28.25 -4.27 0.81
CA LEU A 211 28.61 -3.31 1.87
C LEU A 211 28.24 -3.80 3.27
N VAL A 212 27.24 -4.67 3.38
CA VAL A 212 26.76 -5.22 4.65
C VAL A 212 27.25 -6.65 4.90
N ASP A 213 28.07 -7.19 4.00
CA ASP A 213 28.66 -8.52 4.11
C ASP A 213 29.79 -8.51 5.16
N PRO A 214 29.64 -9.23 6.28
CA PRO A 214 30.64 -9.24 7.35
C PRO A 214 31.91 -10.02 7.01
N THR A 215 31.94 -10.72 5.86
CA THR A 215 33.11 -11.48 5.41
C THR A 215 34.07 -10.66 4.55
N ARG A 216 33.71 -9.41 4.25
CA ARG A 216 34.48 -8.45 3.47
C ARG A 216 35.15 -7.37 4.32
#